data_AF-A0AA89WL57-F1
#
_entry.id   AF-A0AA89WL57-F1
#
_cell.length_a   1.000
_cell.length_b   1.000
_cell.length_c   1.000
_cell.angle_alpha   90.00
_cell.angle_beta   90.00
_cell.angle_gamma   90.00
#
_symmetry.space_group_name_H-M   'P 1'
#
loop_
_entity.id
_entity.type
_entity.pdbx_description
1 polymer ?
#
loop_
_entity_poly.entity_id
_entity_poly.type
_entity_poly.pdbx_seq_one_letter_code
_entity_poly.pdbx_strand_id
1 'polypeptide(L)'
;MGENEFSQCVSDARSAETLNTSLDDYFAAECLQIFAQVEDLFLYQTSSTKYLPELMPEVSLGTKFIGLEVEKIYSDTEVYTFRTEGMNGNYFSVMVKPKKVWIDVSWVEPGRGGNGIYAAVGAFAANTKREFIGDPDGLSDIATRRRTDAMLSSALKHRTTDHIRPHQRQIDGDEHLGIPSLSWVDGDTLGNIQRMIKTTYESLTFYVPEVRYAYYDFANKTFRDAAGRQLLDGNLAKWSFEHPGSRKASAGLATFKRGLLVGTLLREEGSSRRSVLEQILREPREFVEKGNLAGIFY
;
A
#
# COMPACT_ATOMS: atom_id res chain seq x y z
N MET A 1 -7.01 23.81 34.65
CA MET A 1 -8.21 22.99 34.38
C MET A 1 -8.21 22.70 32.89
N GLY A 2 -8.03 21.43 32.54
CA GLY A 2 -7.79 20.94 31.18
C GLY A 2 -7.11 19.58 31.29
N GLU A 3 -7.82 18.63 31.90
CA GLU A 3 -7.35 17.26 32.08
C GLU A 3 -7.40 16.51 30.75
N ASN A 4 -6.36 15.71 30.52
CA ASN A 4 -6.13 14.85 29.38
C ASN A 4 -7.27 13.81 29.19
N GLU A 5 -8.03 13.93 28.11
CA GLU A 5 -8.97 12.89 27.64
C GLU A 5 -8.30 11.70 26.92
N PHE A 6 -6.96 11.61 26.91
CA PHE A 6 -6.23 10.55 26.19
C PHE A 6 -5.84 9.31 27.04
N SER A 7 -6.25 9.21 28.31
CA SER A 7 -5.70 8.21 29.24
C SER A 7 -6.72 7.42 30.07
N GLN A 8 -7.95 7.19 29.60
CA GLN A 8 -8.89 6.30 30.30
C GLN A 8 -9.61 5.34 29.34
N CYS A 9 -8.94 4.24 29.01
CA CYS A 9 -9.57 2.95 28.66
C CYS A 9 -8.49 1.88 28.42
N VAL A 10 -7.70 1.52 29.44
CA VAL A 10 -6.97 0.24 29.44
C VAL A 10 -6.86 -0.27 30.88
N SER A 11 -7.87 -1.01 31.32
CA SER A 11 -7.69 -2.04 32.34
C SER A 11 -8.48 -3.25 31.88
N ASP A 12 -7.81 -4.40 31.82
CA ASP A 12 -8.29 -5.72 31.39
C ASP A 12 -8.18 -6.05 29.88
N ALA A 13 -6.96 -5.92 29.32
CA ALA A 13 -6.61 -6.63 28.09
C ALA A 13 -6.19 -8.07 28.42
N ARG A 14 -7.08 -9.03 28.12
CA ARG A 14 -6.70 -10.45 28.01
C ARG A 14 -5.65 -10.60 26.91
N SER A 15 -4.69 -11.48 27.17
CA SER A 15 -3.54 -11.81 26.34
C SER A 15 -3.85 -11.92 24.85
N ALA A 16 -3.05 -11.21 24.04
CA ALA A 16 -3.06 -11.33 22.58
C ALA A 16 -2.71 -12.76 22.16
N GLU A 17 -3.72 -13.51 21.72
CA GLU A 17 -3.52 -14.81 21.08
C GLU A 17 -2.70 -14.63 19.80
N THR A 18 -1.65 -15.44 19.70
CA THR A 18 -0.76 -15.51 18.55
C THR A 18 -1.55 -16.04 17.35
N LEU A 19 -1.62 -15.26 16.26
CA LEU A 19 -2.29 -15.64 15.01
C LEU A 19 -1.83 -17.03 14.55
N ASN A 20 -2.71 -18.02 14.69
CA ASN A 20 -2.46 -19.39 14.25
C ASN A 20 -2.51 -19.45 12.72
N THR A 21 -1.38 -19.13 12.09
CA THR A 21 -1.27 -19.00 10.64
C THR A 21 -0.92 -20.36 10.05
N SER A 22 -1.90 -21.07 9.50
CA SER A 22 -1.56 -22.07 8.49
C SER A 22 -0.87 -21.34 7.34
N LEU A 23 0.31 -21.82 6.93
CA LEU A 23 1.20 -21.14 5.99
C LEU A 23 0.61 -20.98 4.57
N ASP A 24 -0.52 -21.60 4.26
CA ASP A 24 -1.13 -21.64 2.92
C ASP A 24 -2.60 -21.17 2.90
N ASP A 25 -2.90 -20.13 3.67
CA ASP A 25 -4.21 -19.49 3.64
C ASP A 25 -4.15 -18.15 2.89
N TYR A 26 -4.71 -18.14 1.68
CA TYR A 26 -4.74 -17.00 0.77
C TYR A 26 -6.04 -16.18 0.86
N PHE A 27 -6.88 -16.42 1.88
CA PHE A 27 -8.21 -15.82 2.00
C PHE A 27 -8.22 -14.29 1.83
N ALA A 28 -7.29 -13.59 2.50
CA ALA A 28 -7.22 -12.13 2.38
C ALA A 28 -6.85 -11.69 0.96
N ALA A 29 -5.93 -12.40 0.32
CA ALA A 29 -5.54 -12.13 -1.07
C ALA A 29 -6.71 -12.38 -2.05
N GLU A 30 -7.47 -13.45 -1.86
CA GLU A 30 -8.67 -13.76 -2.67
C GLU A 30 -9.74 -12.65 -2.54
N CYS A 31 -10.05 -12.24 -1.30
CA CYS A 31 -11.00 -11.16 -1.06
C CYS A 31 -10.56 -9.84 -1.71
N LEU A 32 -9.27 -9.47 -1.58
CA LEU A 32 -8.75 -8.25 -2.20
C LEU A 32 -8.74 -8.33 -3.73
N GLN A 33 -8.51 -9.50 -4.33
CA GLN A 33 -8.62 -9.70 -5.77
C GLN A 33 -10.05 -9.48 -6.29
N ILE A 34 -11.07 -9.82 -5.49
CA ILE A 34 -12.46 -9.52 -5.84
C ILE A 34 -12.72 -8.01 -5.76
N PHE A 35 -12.27 -7.34 -4.70
CA PHE A 35 -12.39 -5.88 -4.61
C PHE A 35 -11.64 -5.16 -5.73
N ALA A 36 -10.47 -5.66 -6.13
CA ALA A 36 -9.66 -5.09 -7.21
C ALA A 36 -10.33 -5.14 -8.60
N GLN A 37 -11.52 -5.73 -8.72
CA GLN A 37 -12.35 -5.62 -9.91
C GLN A 37 -13.09 -4.28 -10.02
N VAL A 38 -13.16 -3.52 -8.93
CA VAL A 38 -13.78 -2.20 -8.88
C VAL A 38 -12.68 -1.14 -8.94
N GLU A 39 -12.66 -0.36 -10.03
CA GLU A 39 -11.57 0.60 -10.29
C GLU A 39 -11.41 1.64 -9.18
N ASP A 40 -12.52 2.11 -8.60
CA ASP A 40 -12.55 3.10 -7.51
C ASP A 40 -11.85 2.62 -6.23
N LEU A 41 -11.49 1.34 -6.10
CA LEU A 41 -10.64 0.84 -5.01
C LEU A 41 -9.27 1.55 -5.01
N PHE A 42 -8.79 1.91 -6.20
CA PHE A 42 -7.48 2.52 -6.42
C PHE A 42 -7.59 4.04 -6.51
N LEU A 43 -6.65 4.73 -5.87
CA LEU A 43 -6.56 6.18 -5.86
C LEU A 43 -6.15 6.73 -7.23
N TYR A 44 -5.24 6.03 -7.91
CA TYR A 44 -4.72 6.43 -9.20
C TYR A 44 -5.47 5.71 -10.32
N GLN A 45 -5.67 6.36 -11.47
CA GLN A 45 -6.36 5.75 -12.61
C GLN A 45 -5.51 4.65 -13.27
N THR A 46 -6.17 3.78 -14.04
CA THR A 46 -5.47 2.85 -14.93
C THR A 46 -5.06 3.59 -16.21
N SER A 47 -3.90 3.22 -16.77
CA SER A 47 -3.49 3.66 -18.11
C SER A 47 -2.87 2.50 -18.87
N SER A 48 -3.10 2.48 -20.18
CA SER A 48 -2.56 1.47 -21.11
C SER A 48 -1.37 1.97 -21.92
N THR A 49 -0.98 3.24 -21.77
CA THR A 49 0.15 3.79 -22.52
C THR A 49 1.45 3.09 -22.11
N LYS A 50 2.38 3.03 -23.06
CA LYS A 50 3.72 2.47 -22.88
C LYS A 50 4.79 3.55 -22.81
N TYR A 51 4.38 4.82 -22.81
CA TYR A 51 5.27 5.97 -22.85
C TYR A 51 5.29 6.66 -21.48
N LEU A 52 6.44 6.64 -20.81
CA LEU A 52 6.60 7.25 -19.47
C LEU A 52 6.14 8.72 -19.41
N PRO A 53 6.46 9.60 -20.39
CA PRO A 53 6.03 10.98 -20.35
C PRO A 53 4.51 11.19 -20.41
N GLU A 54 3.76 10.27 -21.03
CA GLU A 54 2.29 10.28 -21.06
C GLU A 54 1.73 9.66 -19.77
N LEU A 55 2.32 8.56 -19.33
CA LEU A 55 1.84 7.80 -18.19
C LEU A 55 1.98 8.57 -16.87
N MET A 56 3.05 9.34 -16.73
CA MET A 56 3.34 10.09 -15.49
C MET A 56 2.23 11.10 -15.13
N PRO A 57 1.80 12.02 -16.01
CA PRO A 57 0.69 12.93 -15.71
C PRO A 57 -0.67 12.21 -15.63
N GLU A 58 -0.90 11.13 -16.39
CA GLU A 58 -2.17 10.40 -16.37
C GLU A 58 -2.40 9.66 -15.03
N VAL A 59 -1.37 8.98 -14.51
CA VAL A 59 -1.52 8.08 -13.36
C VAL A 59 -1.21 8.78 -12.05
N SER A 60 -0.19 9.65 -11.97
CA SER A 60 0.31 10.14 -10.67
C SER A 60 -0.57 11.18 -9.94
N LEU A 61 -1.84 11.33 -10.39
CA LEU A 61 -2.88 12.28 -9.96
C LEU A 61 -2.66 12.82 -8.54
N GLY A 62 -2.30 14.10 -8.42
CA GLY A 62 -1.99 14.76 -7.14
C GLY A 62 -0.50 15.04 -6.92
N THR A 63 0.39 14.34 -7.64
CA THR A 63 1.73 14.86 -7.90
C THR A 63 1.59 15.96 -8.95
N LYS A 64 1.85 17.20 -8.58
CA LYS A 64 1.77 18.32 -9.52
C LYS A 64 2.95 18.28 -10.48
N PHE A 65 2.84 17.44 -11.49
CA PHE A 65 3.86 17.22 -12.48
C PHE A 65 4.01 18.46 -13.36
N ILE A 66 5.22 19.00 -13.45
CA ILE A 66 5.52 20.17 -14.29
C ILE A 66 5.93 19.71 -15.69
N GLY A 67 6.72 18.65 -15.79
CA GLY A 67 7.20 18.14 -17.07
C GLY A 67 8.41 17.22 -16.98
N LEU A 68 8.78 16.68 -18.14
CA LEU A 68 10.07 16.03 -18.38
C LEU A 68 11.11 17.11 -18.62
N GLU A 69 12.18 17.10 -17.83
CA GLU A 69 13.24 18.11 -17.94
C GLU A 69 14.41 17.59 -18.75
N VAL A 70 14.73 16.30 -18.61
CA VAL A 70 15.90 15.69 -19.23
C VAL A 70 15.62 14.23 -19.59
N GLU A 71 15.94 13.87 -20.82
CA GLU A 71 16.07 12.48 -21.27
C GLU A 71 17.54 12.23 -21.65
N LYS A 72 18.14 11.17 -21.08
CA LYS A 72 19.51 10.76 -21.36
C LYS A 72 19.57 9.27 -21.64
N ILE A 73 20.52 8.87 -22.47
CA ILE A 73 20.81 7.46 -22.73
C ILE A 73 22.26 7.21 -22.33
N TYR A 74 22.45 6.35 -21.33
CA TYR A 74 23.76 5.90 -20.88
C TYR A 74 23.90 4.41 -21.15
N SER A 75 24.75 4.03 -22.11
CA SER A 75 24.94 2.63 -22.51
C SER A 75 23.59 1.95 -22.84
N ASP A 76 23.07 1.12 -21.94
CA ASP A 76 21.81 0.37 -22.06
C ASP A 76 20.68 0.91 -21.17
N THR A 77 20.85 2.12 -20.60
CA THR A 77 19.93 2.74 -19.64
C THR A 77 19.40 4.06 -20.17
N GLU A 78 18.10 4.16 -20.38
CA GLU A 78 17.40 5.42 -20.58
C GLU A 78 17.07 6.02 -19.22
N VAL A 79 17.28 7.33 -19.05
CA VAL A 79 17.03 8.07 -17.82
C VAL A 79 16.09 9.21 -18.13
N TYR A 80 14.91 9.15 -17.52
CA TYR A 80 13.88 10.19 -17.58
C TYR A 80 13.88 10.96 -16.28
N THR A 81 14.29 12.23 -16.30
CA THR A 81 14.25 13.11 -15.12
C THR A 81 13.03 14.01 -15.18
N PHE A 82 12.16 13.82 -14.21
CA PHE A 82 10.86 14.46 -14.09
C PHE A 82 10.87 15.51 -12.99
N ARG A 83 10.14 16.61 -13.21
CA ARG A 83 9.99 17.69 -12.22
C ARG A 83 8.57 17.77 -11.69
N THR A 84 8.49 17.99 -10.39
CA THR A 84 7.24 18.20 -9.65
C THR A 84 7.18 19.62 -9.07
N GLU A 85 5.97 20.11 -8.76
CA GLU A 85 5.74 21.44 -8.17
C GLU A 85 6.18 21.49 -6.69
N GLY A 86 6.84 22.59 -6.32
CA GLY A 86 7.35 22.86 -4.97
C GLY A 86 8.36 24.00 -4.97
N MET A 87 8.68 24.55 -3.78
CA MET A 87 9.52 25.76 -3.63
C MET A 87 10.88 25.68 -4.33
N ASN A 88 11.43 24.48 -4.54
CA ASN A 88 12.71 24.26 -5.23
C ASN A 88 12.61 23.40 -6.51
N GLY A 89 11.41 22.97 -6.91
CA GLY A 89 11.22 21.95 -7.96
C GLY A 89 11.85 20.61 -7.56
N ASN A 90 11.09 19.70 -6.97
CA ASN A 90 11.65 18.39 -6.64
C ASN A 90 11.74 17.55 -7.90
N TYR A 91 12.91 16.94 -8.10
CA TYR A 91 13.17 16.05 -9.23
C TYR A 91 13.10 14.60 -8.77
N PHE A 92 12.74 13.73 -9.70
CA PHE A 92 12.98 12.30 -9.56
C PHE A 92 13.36 11.74 -10.91
N SER A 93 14.04 10.60 -10.90
CA SER A 93 14.47 9.93 -12.12
C SER A 93 13.82 8.56 -12.23
N VAL A 94 13.47 8.19 -13.46
CA VAL A 94 13.07 6.82 -13.83
C VAL A 94 14.15 6.27 -14.73
N MET A 95 14.75 5.16 -14.32
CA MET A 95 15.82 4.47 -15.06
C MET A 95 15.23 3.25 -15.74
N VAL A 96 15.38 3.17 -17.06
CA VAL A 96 14.78 2.12 -17.89
C VAL A 96 15.87 1.33 -18.59
N LYS A 97 15.87 0.02 -18.35
CA LYS A 97 16.65 -0.99 -19.09
C LYS A 97 15.70 -1.89 -19.89
N PRO A 98 16.21 -2.74 -20.80
CA PRO A 98 15.36 -3.62 -21.60
C PRO A 98 14.39 -4.51 -20.80
N LYS A 99 14.81 -4.99 -19.61
CA LYS A 99 14.00 -5.89 -18.76
C LYS A 99 13.58 -5.30 -17.42
N LYS A 100 14.13 -4.15 -17.04
CA LYS A 100 14.02 -3.63 -15.68
C LYS A 100 13.73 -2.13 -15.70
N VAL A 101 13.01 -1.67 -14.71
CA VAL A 101 12.81 -0.25 -14.43
C VAL A 101 12.94 -0.02 -12.93
N TRP A 102 13.47 1.13 -12.53
CA TRP A 102 13.48 1.58 -11.15
C TRP A 102 13.39 3.09 -11.08
N ILE A 103 13.19 3.60 -9.87
CA ILE A 103 13.07 5.03 -9.61
C ILE A 103 14.09 5.46 -8.58
N ASP A 104 14.63 6.66 -8.78
CA ASP A 104 15.29 7.44 -7.74
C ASP A 104 14.38 8.60 -7.37
N VAL A 105 13.84 8.52 -6.15
CA VAL A 105 12.98 9.54 -5.52
C VAL A 105 13.64 10.16 -4.29
N SER A 106 14.97 10.10 -4.19
CA SER A 106 15.74 10.61 -3.05
C SER A 106 15.51 12.10 -2.79
N TRP A 107 15.21 12.88 -3.84
CA TRP A 107 14.94 14.32 -3.78
C TRP A 107 13.44 14.66 -3.62
N VAL A 108 12.56 13.65 -3.49
CA VAL A 108 11.13 13.88 -3.32
C VAL A 108 10.78 13.94 -1.83
N GLU A 109 10.31 15.10 -1.38
CA GLU A 109 9.87 15.27 0.00
C GLU A 109 8.74 14.29 0.40
N PRO A 110 8.78 13.72 1.62
CA PRO A 110 7.70 12.92 2.17
C PRO A 110 6.33 13.63 2.10
N GLY A 111 5.28 12.89 1.72
CA GLY A 111 3.91 13.42 1.66
C GLY A 111 3.53 14.15 0.35
N ARG A 112 4.46 14.30 -0.59
CA ARG A 112 4.22 15.01 -1.87
C ARG A 112 3.89 14.11 -3.06
N GLY A 113 3.07 13.07 -2.87
CA GLY A 113 2.56 12.27 -3.99
C GLY A 113 3.49 11.16 -4.51
N GLY A 114 4.52 10.76 -3.75
CA GLY A 114 5.43 9.68 -4.16
C GLY A 114 4.74 8.37 -4.54
N ASN A 115 3.59 8.04 -3.95
CA ASN A 115 2.81 6.86 -4.33
C ASN A 115 2.29 6.94 -5.78
N GLY A 116 2.01 8.13 -6.30
CA GLY A 116 1.62 8.33 -7.69
C GLY A 116 2.75 8.05 -8.67
N ILE A 117 3.99 8.36 -8.29
CA ILE A 117 5.20 7.99 -9.05
C ILE A 117 5.35 6.47 -9.09
N TYR A 118 5.20 5.78 -7.94
CA TYR A 118 5.23 4.32 -7.91
C TYR A 118 4.09 3.69 -8.73
N ALA A 119 2.88 4.23 -8.65
CA ALA A 119 1.74 3.74 -9.43
C ALA A 119 1.98 3.89 -10.93
N ALA A 120 2.52 5.05 -11.34
CA ALA A 120 2.90 5.30 -12.73
C ALA A 120 3.97 4.30 -13.19
N VAL A 121 5.10 4.20 -12.48
CA VAL A 121 6.18 3.31 -12.91
C VAL A 121 5.81 1.83 -12.84
N GLY A 122 4.94 1.44 -11.89
CA GLY A 122 4.33 0.11 -11.86
C GLY A 122 3.48 -0.19 -13.09
N ALA A 123 2.62 0.75 -13.50
CA ALA A 123 1.84 0.59 -14.72
C ALA A 123 2.71 0.55 -15.98
N PHE A 124 3.76 1.39 -16.07
CA PHE A 124 4.74 1.31 -17.16
C PHE A 124 5.44 -0.05 -17.22
N ALA A 125 5.84 -0.60 -16.08
CA ALA A 125 6.46 -1.92 -16.00
C ALA A 125 5.51 -3.01 -16.51
N ALA A 126 4.24 -2.99 -16.06
CA ALA A 126 3.21 -3.92 -16.51
C ALA A 126 2.94 -3.81 -18.02
N ASN A 127 2.73 -2.58 -18.51
CA ASN A 127 2.39 -2.32 -19.92
C ASN A 127 3.53 -2.68 -20.88
N THR A 128 4.78 -2.69 -20.39
CA THR A 128 5.96 -2.97 -21.19
C THR A 128 6.67 -4.29 -20.88
N LYS A 129 6.08 -5.13 -20.02
CA LYS A 129 6.64 -6.44 -19.61
C LYS A 129 8.05 -6.33 -19.01
N ARG A 130 8.28 -5.27 -18.23
CA ARG A 130 9.51 -5.06 -17.45
C ARG A 130 9.25 -5.39 -15.99
N GLU A 131 10.33 -5.66 -15.26
CA GLU A 131 10.31 -5.79 -13.81
C GLU A 131 10.60 -4.43 -13.17
N PHE A 132 9.66 -3.91 -12.38
CA PHE A 132 9.90 -2.79 -11.50
C PHE A 132 10.64 -3.28 -10.25
N ILE A 133 11.95 -3.05 -10.22
CA ILE A 133 12.84 -3.44 -9.11
C ILE A 133 12.99 -2.30 -8.09
N GLY A 134 13.52 -2.60 -6.91
CA GLY A 134 13.99 -1.54 -6.00
C GLY A 134 15.25 -0.86 -6.55
N ASP A 135 15.53 0.33 -6.06
CA ASP A 135 16.74 1.08 -6.44
C ASP A 135 18.00 0.26 -6.13
N PRO A 136 18.84 -0.07 -7.14
CA PRO A 136 20.09 -0.80 -6.94
C PRO A 136 21.08 -0.11 -6.02
N ASP A 137 21.02 1.22 -5.91
CA ASP A 137 21.89 2.00 -5.02
C ASP A 137 21.42 1.94 -3.54
N GLY A 138 20.25 1.34 -3.30
CA GLY A 138 19.70 1.03 -1.99
C GLY A 138 18.41 1.79 -1.68
N LEU A 139 17.71 1.32 -0.64
CA LEU A 139 16.48 1.94 -0.16
C LEU A 139 16.69 2.57 1.22
N SER A 140 16.19 3.80 1.38
CA SER A 140 16.02 4.39 2.71
C SER A 140 14.98 3.62 3.54
N ASP A 141 14.99 3.84 4.85
CA ASP A 141 14.09 3.17 5.80
C ASP A 141 12.62 3.36 5.42
N ILE A 142 12.25 4.60 5.09
CA ILE A 142 10.89 4.96 4.71
C ILE A 142 10.54 4.44 3.31
N ALA A 143 11.50 4.41 2.37
CA ALA A 143 11.29 3.89 1.03
C ALA A 143 11.02 2.38 1.05
N THR A 144 11.73 1.64 1.90
CA THR A 144 11.54 0.19 2.07
C THR A 144 10.09 -0.16 2.42
N ARG A 145 9.48 0.62 3.33
CA ARG A 145 8.09 0.44 3.76
C ARG A 145 7.07 0.81 2.67
N ARG A 146 7.19 2.04 2.13
CA ARG A 146 6.28 2.56 1.10
C ARG A 146 6.28 1.69 -0.15
N ARG A 147 7.45 1.16 -0.50
CA ARG A 147 7.59 0.30 -1.67
C ARG A 147 6.74 -0.96 -1.53
N THR A 148 6.68 -1.62 -0.37
CA THR A 148 5.85 -2.81 -0.18
C THR A 148 4.36 -2.48 -0.34
N ASP A 149 3.90 -1.35 0.19
CA ASP A 149 2.53 -0.86 -0.02
C ASP A 149 2.21 -0.60 -1.50
N ALA A 150 3.15 0.02 -2.22
CA ALA A 150 3.01 0.30 -3.64
C ALA A 150 3.04 -0.98 -4.49
N MET A 151 3.89 -1.93 -4.13
CA MET A 151 3.96 -3.26 -4.75
C MET A 151 2.64 -4.01 -4.58
N LEU A 152 2.08 -4.04 -3.37
CA LEU A 152 0.77 -4.65 -3.12
C LEU A 152 -0.33 -4.00 -3.97
N SER A 153 -0.38 -2.66 -3.99
CA SER A 153 -1.37 -1.93 -4.79
C SER A 153 -1.24 -2.25 -6.28
N SER A 154 0.00 -2.23 -6.80
CA SER A 154 0.29 -2.56 -8.20
C SER A 154 -0.07 -4.02 -8.55
N ALA A 155 0.22 -4.97 -7.65
CA ALA A 155 -0.10 -6.38 -7.86
C ALA A 155 -1.61 -6.63 -7.92
N LEU A 156 -2.39 -5.96 -7.07
CA LEU A 156 -3.85 -6.04 -7.08
C LEU A 156 -4.41 -5.41 -8.36
N LYS A 157 -3.91 -4.22 -8.73
CA LYS A 157 -4.38 -3.46 -9.90
C LYS A 157 -4.16 -4.21 -11.21
N HIS A 158 -2.99 -4.82 -11.36
CA HIS A 158 -2.63 -5.58 -12.57
C HIS A 158 -2.95 -7.08 -12.46
N ARG A 159 -3.43 -7.54 -11.29
CA ARG A 159 -3.75 -8.95 -10.99
C ARG A 159 -2.60 -9.93 -11.27
N THR A 160 -1.37 -9.45 -11.17
CA THR A 160 -0.15 -10.25 -11.33
C THR A 160 0.98 -9.63 -10.52
N THR A 161 1.99 -10.43 -10.20
CA THR A 161 3.24 -9.97 -9.61
C THR A 161 4.42 -9.98 -10.59
N ASP A 162 4.21 -10.36 -11.84
CA ASP A 162 5.28 -10.57 -12.82
C ASP A 162 6.07 -9.30 -13.17
N HIS A 163 5.45 -8.13 -13.02
CA HIS A 163 6.05 -6.83 -13.34
C HIS A 163 6.69 -6.13 -12.13
N ILE A 164 6.73 -6.77 -10.96
CA ILE A 164 7.33 -6.20 -9.74
C ILE A 164 8.31 -7.17 -9.10
N ARG A 165 9.36 -6.62 -8.48
CA ARG A 165 10.30 -7.39 -7.66
C ARG A 165 10.64 -6.66 -6.37
N PRO A 166 10.62 -7.34 -5.21
CA PRO A 166 11.08 -6.75 -3.98
C PRO A 166 12.58 -6.43 -4.06
N HIS A 167 12.99 -5.39 -3.34
CA HIS A 167 14.40 -5.13 -3.07
C HIS A 167 14.95 -6.13 -2.05
N GLN A 168 16.26 -6.40 -2.05
CA GLN A 168 16.88 -7.33 -1.09
C GLN A 168 16.55 -6.97 0.37
N ARG A 169 16.60 -5.67 0.71
CA ARG A 169 16.18 -5.18 2.04
C ARG A 169 14.73 -5.52 2.43
N GLN A 170 13.82 -5.64 1.46
CA GLN A 170 12.44 -6.09 1.73
C GLN A 170 12.36 -7.62 1.90
N ILE A 171 13.19 -8.37 1.17
CA ILE A 171 13.32 -9.82 1.33
C ILE A 171 13.87 -10.15 2.72
N ASP A 172 14.97 -9.51 3.10
CA ASP A 172 15.65 -9.75 4.39
C ASP A 172 14.80 -9.27 5.58
N GLY A 173 14.00 -8.22 5.38
CA GLY A 173 13.30 -7.54 6.45
C GLY A 173 14.23 -6.65 7.27
N ASP A 174 13.65 -5.96 8.25
CA ASP A 174 14.36 -5.07 9.17
C ASP A 174 13.58 -5.00 10.49
N GLU A 175 13.99 -5.80 11.48
CA GLU A 175 13.32 -5.89 12.78
C GLU A 175 13.30 -4.54 13.53
N HIS A 176 14.34 -3.72 13.37
CA HIS A 176 14.42 -2.40 14.01
C HIS A 176 13.39 -1.42 13.44
N LEU A 177 13.06 -1.57 12.16
CA LEU A 177 12.01 -0.82 11.49
C LEU A 177 10.64 -1.50 11.55
N GLY A 178 10.55 -2.67 12.18
CA GLY A 178 9.36 -3.50 12.21
C GLY A 178 8.90 -3.96 10.84
N ILE A 179 9.82 -4.22 9.91
CA ILE A 179 9.53 -4.72 8.56
C ILE A 179 9.79 -6.21 8.55
N PRO A 180 8.76 -7.07 8.46
CA PRO A 180 8.96 -8.51 8.34
C PRO A 180 9.68 -8.87 7.03
N SER A 181 10.45 -9.94 7.05
CA SER A 181 11.05 -10.53 5.84
C SER A 181 9.95 -10.94 4.85
N LEU A 182 10.09 -10.55 3.58
CA LEU A 182 9.15 -10.93 2.53
C LEU A 182 9.64 -12.18 1.79
N SER A 183 9.02 -13.33 2.04
CA SER A 183 9.37 -14.60 1.37
C SER A 183 8.82 -14.66 -0.07
N TRP A 184 9.50 -14.02 -1.01
CA TRP A 184 9.07 -13.97 -2.41
C TRP A 184 9.23 -15.32 -3.12
N VAL A 185 8.23 -15.71 -3.92
CA VAL A 185 8.26 -16.94 -4.73
C VAL A 185 7.90 -16.59 -6.17
N ASP A 186 8.81 -16.86 -7.12
CA ASP A 186 8.56 -16.57 -8.52
C ASP A 186 7.40 -17.40 -9.08
N GLY A 187 6.50 -16.72 -9.81
CA GLY A 187 5.29 -17.33 -10.38
C GLY A 187 4.12 -17.50 -9.41
N ASP A 188 4.31 -17.30 -8.11
CA ASP A 188 3.25 -17.42 -7.10
C ASP A 188 2.58 -16.07 -6.82
N THR A 189 1.78 -15.59 -7.78
CA THR A 189 1.11 -14.28 -7.67
C THR A 189 0.22 -14.19 -6.43
N LEU A 190 -0.65 -15.18 -6.17
CA LEU A 190 -1.59 -15.11 -5.07
C LEU A 190 -0.88 -15.19 -3.72
N GLY A 191 0.10 -16.09 -3.58
CA GLY A 191 0.89 -16.19 -2.37
C GLY A 191 1.77 -14.95 -2.12
N ASN A 192 2.36 -14.36 -3.16
CA ASN A 192 3.12 -13.11 -3.02
C ASN A 192 2.23 -11.95 -2.57
N ILE A 193 0.99 -11.86 -3.07
CA ILE A 193 0.01 -10.88 -2.59
C ILE A 193 -0.32 -11.14 -1.12
N GLN A 194 -0.59 -12.39 -0.72
CA GLN A 194 -0.86 -12.74 0.67
C GLN A 194 0.30 -12.40 1.61
N ARG A 195 1.54 -12.63 1.17
CA ARG A 195 2.75 -12.28 1.94
C ARG A 195 2.91 -10.76 2.05
N MET A 196 2.71 -10.01 0.96
CA MET A 196 2.71 -8.54 1.02
C MET A 196 1.60 -7.97 1.92
N ILE A 197 0.42 -8.58 1.94
CA ILE A 197 -0.67 -8.21 2.86
C ILE A 197 -0.20 -8.36 4.32
N LYS A 198 0.38 -9.50 4.67
CA LYS A 198 0.93 -9.75 6.01
C LYS A 198 2.04 -8.73 6.36
N THR A 199 3.01 -8.56 5.47
CA THR A 199 4.14 -7.63 5.67
C THR A 199 3.68 -6.18 5.88
N THR A 200 2.74 -5.68 5.06
CA THR A 200 2.23 -4.31 5.18
C THR A 200 1.42 -4.10 6.47
N TYR A 201 0.60 -5.07 6.86
CA TYR A 201 -0.16 -5.05 8.10
C TYR A 201 0.76 -5.07 9.35
N GLU A 202 1.70 -6.01 9.40
CA GLU A 202 2.66 -6.13 10.50
C GLU A 202 3.55 -4.90 10.61
N SER A 203 4.00 -4.38 9.47
CA SER A 203 4.77 -3.13 9.43
C SER A 203 4.01 -1.97 10.06
N LEU A 204 2.72 -1.79 9.71
CA LEU A 204 1.90 -0.73 10.27
C LEU A 204 1.69 -0.92 11.78
N THR A 205 1.29 -2.13 12.19
CA THR A 205 0.99 -2.43 13.60
C THR A 205 2.20 -2.38 14.52
N PHE A 206 3.42 -2.47 13.99
CA PHE A 206 4.64 -2.26 14.77
C PHE A 206 4.71 -0.85 15.37
N TYR A 207 4.35 0.18 14.60
CA TYR A 207 4.35 1.57 15.08
C TYR A 207 2.99 2.06 15.58
N VAL A 208 1.89 1.41 15.17
CA VAL A 208 0.52 1.76 15.57
C VAL A 208 -0.22 0.49 16.01
N PRO A 209 0.07 -0.05 17.21
CA PRO A 209 -0.50 -1.32 17.68
C PRO A 209 -2.03 -1.29 17.81
N GLU A 210 -2.65 -0.11 17.95
CA GLU A 210 -4.09 0.12 18.03
C GLU A 210 -4.84 -0.43 16.80
N VAL A 211 -4.17 -0.49 15.64
CA VAL A 211 -4.68 -1.09 14.40
C VAL A 211 -5.03 -2.58 14.58
N ARG A 212 -4.47 -3.27 15.59
CA ARG A 212 -4.82 -4.66 15.90
C ARG A 212 -6.23 -4.82 16.45
N TYR A 213 -6.78 -3.79 17.09
CA TYR A 213 -8.05 -3.87 17.79
C TYR A 213 -9.20 -3.19 17.02
N ALA A 214 -8.88 -2.36 16.04
CA ALA A 214 -9.86 -1.82 15.10
C ALA A 214 -10.05 -2.75 13.89
N TYR A 215 -11.20 -2.65 13.23
CA TYR A 215 -11.61 -3.58 12.18
C TYR A 215 -12.56 -2.92 11.18
N TYR A 216 -12.64 -3.50 9.98
CA TYR A 216 -13.74 -3.28 9.05
C TYR A 216 -14.89 -4.24 9.35
N ASP A 217 -16.09 -3.72 9.52
CA ASP A 217 -17.33 -4.47 9.68
C ASP A 217 -17.99 -4.67 8.31
N PHE A 218 -17.93 -5.91 7.80
CA PHE A 218 -18.48 -6.24 6.48
C PHE A 218 -20.01 -6.13 6.42
N ALA A 219 -20.71 -6.43 7.52
CA ALA A 219 -22.18 -6.39 7.54
C ALA A 219 -22.70 -4.95 7.44
N ASN A 220 -22.03 -4.02 8.15
CA ASN A 220 -22.41 -2.61 8.15
C ASN A 220 -21.59 -1.76 7.17
N LYS A 221 -20.61 -2.33 6.47
CA LYS A 221 -19.72 -1.66 5.51
C LYS A 221 -19.02 -0.43 6.13
N THR A 222 -18.55 -0.55 7.36
CA THR A 222 -17.96 0.58 8.14
C THR A 222 -16.71 0.17 8.89
N PHE A 223 -15.80 1.12 9.12
CA PHE A 223 -14.68 0.93 10.05
C PHE A 223 -15.16 1.10 11.49
N ARG A 224 -14.65 0.28 12.41
CA ARG A 224 -14.99 0.29 13.83
C ARG A 224 -13.75 0.19 14.71
N ASP A 225 -13.83 0.80 15.88
CA ASP A 225 -12.83 0.64 16.93
C ASP A 225 -13.08 -0.62 17.78
N ALA A 226 -12.22 -0.85 18.77
CA ALA A 226 -12.31 -2.00 19.67
C ALA A 226 -13.63 -2.06 20.47
N ALA A 227 -14.27 -0.91 20.70
CA ALA A 227 -15.56 -0.81 21.39
C ALA A 227 -16.76 -0.95 20.43
N GLY A 228 -16.51 -1.18 19.14
CA GLY A 228 -17.53 -1.26 18.10
C GLY A 228 -18.07 0.10 17.65
N ARG A 229 -17.49 1.22 18.09
CA ARG A 229 -17.89 2.55 17.64
C ARG A 229 -17.37 2.79 16.23
N GLN A 230 -18.18 3.44 15.41
CA GLN A 230 -17.80 3.75 14.04
C GLN A 230 -16.61 4.72 13.99
N LEU A 231 -15.60 4.37 13.21
CA LEU A 231 -14.46 5.21 12.87
C LEU A 231 -14.74 5.93 11.54
N LEU A 232 -15.04 7.22 11.61
CA LEU A 232 -15.21 8.06 10.43
C LEU A 232 -13.85 8.49 9.89
N ASP A 233 -13.83 9.01 8.66
CA ASP A 233 -12.61 9.53 8.02
C ASP A 233 -11.93 10.61 8.85
N GLY A 234 -12.70 11.47 9.52
CA GLY A 234 -12.16 12.46 10.45
C GLY A 234 -11.41 11.83 11.63
N ASN A 235 -11.87 10.69 12.15
CA ASN A 235 -11.20 9.98 13.24
C ASN A 235 -9.88 9.35 12.76
N LEU A 236 -9.91 8.69 11.60
CA LEU A 236 -8.72 8.05 11.01
C LEU A 236 -7.71 9.08 10.47
N ALA A 237 -8.19 10.24 9.99
CA ALA A 237 -7.33 11.35 9.61
C ALA A 237 -6.59 11.91 10.83
N LYS A 238 -7.26 12.05 11.99
CA LYS A 238 -6.60 12.44 13.24
C LYS A 238 -5.49 11.47 13.61
N TRP A 239 -5.68 10.15 13.44
CA TRP A 239 -4.59 9.19 13.67
C TRP A 239 -3.37 9.49 12.79
N SER A 240 -3.56 9.86 11.54
CA SER A 240 -2.45 10.24 10.65
C SER A 240 -1.66 11.46 11.14
N PHE A 241 -2.34 12.47 11.69
CA PHE A 241 -1.69 13.71 12.13
C PHE A 241 -1.16 13.68 13.56
N GLU A 242 -1.88 13.03 14.46
CA GLU A 242 -1.68 13.13 15.92
C GLU A 242 -1.00 11.91 16.52
N HIS A 243 -1.14 10.72 15.92
CA HIS A 243 -0.56 9.52 16.50
C HIS A 243 0.98 9.50 16.31
N PRO A 244 1.79 9.37 17.39
CA PRO A 244 3.26 9.45 17.30
C PRO A 244 3.88 8.42 16.34
N GLY A 245 3.26 7.24 16.24
CA GLY A 245 3.68 6.17 15.34
C GLY A 245 3.40 6.43 13.86
N SER A 246 2.47 7.33 13.51
CA SER A 246 2.05 7.54 12.12
C SER A 246 3.17 8.07 11.24
N ARG A 247 4.00 8.99 11.77
CA ARG A 247 5.14 9.53 11.03
C ARG A 247 6.19 8.47 10.74
N LYS A 248 6.48 7.60 11.72
CA LYS A 248 7.42 6.47 11.56
C LYS A 248 6.88 5.42 10.60
N ALA A 249 5.58 5.15 10.65
CA ALA A 249 4.91 4.24 9.74
C ALA A 249 4.73 4.81 8.32
N SER A 250 4.91 6.13 8.13
CA SER A 250 4.48 6.87 6.94
C SER A 250 2.99 6.67 6.62
N ALA A 251 2.14 6.57 7.65
CA ALA A 251 0.74 6.20 7.51
C ALA A 251 -0.19 7.41 7.29
N GLY A 252 -0.87 7.42 6.14
CA GLY A 252 -1.98 8.32 5.83
C GLY A 252 -3.34 7.69 6.12
N LEU A 253 -4.43 8.45 5.87
CA LEU A 253 -5.81 7.94 5.97
C LEU A 253 -6.01 6.63 5.18
N ALA A 254 -5.57 6.59 3.92
CA ALA A 254 -5.67 5.40 3.08
C ALA A 254 -4.89 4.19 3.67
N THR A 255 -3.70 4.44 4.24
CA THR A 255 -2.89 3.40 4.90
C THR A 255 -3.61 2.82 6.10
N PHE A 256 -4.27 3.65 6.92
CA PHE A 256 -5.06 3.15 8.05
C PHE A 256 -6.27 2.35 7.60
N LYS A 257 -7.08 2.87 6.67
CA LYS A 257 -8.23 2.13 6.13
C LYS A 257 -7.81 0.77 5.56
N ARG A 258 -6.75 0.75 4.75
CA ARG A 258 -6.17 -0.50 4.23
C ARG A 258 -5.74 -1.42 5.37
N GLY A 259 -5.01 -0.90 6.35
CA GLY A 259 -4.56 -1.67 7.52
C GLY A 259 -5.71 -2.31 8.31
N LEU A 260 -6.82 -1.59 8.51
CA LEU A 260 -8.01 -2.11 9.17
C LEU A 260 -8.73 -3.17 8.33
N LEU A 261 -8.89 -2.94 7.02
CA LEU A 261 -9.49 -3.91 6.11
C LEU A 261 -8.69 -5.22 6.06
N VAL A 262 -7.39 -5.13 5.79
CA VAL A 262 -6.55 -6.33 5.67
C VAL A 262 -6.35 -7.00 7.02
N GLY A 263 -6.27 -6.23 8.10
CA GLY A 263 -6.22 -6.75 9.46
C GLY A 263 -7.46 -7.57 9.81
N THR A 264 -8.66 -7.11 9.43
CA THR A 264 -9.87 -7.91 9.57
C THR A 264 -9.76 -9.21 8.78
N LEU A 265 -9.47 -9.13 7.48
CA LEU A 265 -9.39 -10.31 6.61
C LEU A 265 -8.38 -11.36 7.11
N LEU A 266 -7.23 -10.92 7.63
CA LEU A 266 -6.20 -11.80 8.20
C LEU A 266 -6.64 -12.52 9.49
N ARG A 267 -7.62 -11.96 10.22
CA ARG A 267 -8.14 -12.50 11.48
C ARG A 267 -9.42 -13.31 11.31
N GLU A 268 -10.07 -13.25 10.14
CA GLU A 268 -11.27 -14.05 9.88
C GLU A 268 -10.94 -15.54 9.92
N GLU A 269 -11.84 -16.35 10.46
CA GLU A 269 -11.69 -17.81 10.57
C GLU A 269 -13.02 -18.54 10.32
N GLY A 270 -12.93 -19.83 9.97
CA GLY A 270 -14.07 -20.76 9.94
C GLY A 270 -15.27 -20.29 9.13
N SER A 271 -16.45 -20.29 9.75
CA SER A 271 -17.72 -19.90 9.11
C SER A 271 -17.78 -18.41 8.75
N SER A 272 -17.03 -17.57 9.46
CA SER A 272 -17.01 -16.12 9.22
C SER A 272 -16.43 -15.80 7.84
N ARG A 273 -15.35 -16.51 7.44
CA ARG A 273 -14.77 -16.38 6.10
C ARG A 273 -15.76 -16.63 4.98
N ARG A 274 -16.60 -17.66 5.11
CA ARG A 274 -17.61 -18.00 4.10
C ARG A 274 -18.63 -16.87 3.97
N SER A 275 -19.08 -16.33 5.10
CA SER A 275 -20.02 -15.20 5.13
C SER A 275 -19.41 -13.94 4.51
N VAL A 276 -18.17 -13.60 4.89
CA VAL A 276 -17.45 -12.45 4.32
C VAL A 276 -17.25 -12.62 2.82
N LEU A 277 -16.79 -13.78 2.36
CA LEU A 277 -16.59 -14.05 0.94
C LEU A 277 -17.92 -13.97 0.16
N GLU A 278 -19.00 -14.54 0.67
CA GLU A 278 -20.33 -14.47 0.06
C GLU A 278 -20.82 -13.02 -0.08
N GLN A 279 -20.63 -12.19 0.96
CA GLN A 279 -20.98 -10.78 0.92
C GLN A 279 -20.15 -10.02 -0.13
N ILE A 280 -18.82 -10.22 -0.14
CA ILE A 280 -17.91 -9.58 -1.09
C ILE A 280 -18.23 -9.98 -2.53
N LEU A 281 -18.54 -11.25 -2.79
CA LEU A 281 -18.90 -11.75 -4.13
C LEU A 281 -20.20 -11.16 -4.65
N ARG A 282 -21.18 -10.91 -3.77
CA ARG A 282 -22.48 -10.37 -4.19
C ARG A 282 -22.42 -8.89 -4.54
N GLU A 283 -21.70 -8.10 -3.75
CA GLU A 283 -21.77 -6.63 -3.81
C GLU A 283 -20.40 -5.95 -3.71
N PRO A 284 -19.37 -6.35 -4.47
CA PRO A 284 -18.01 -5.81 -4.29
C PRO A 284 -17.95 -4.29 -4.50
N ARG A 285 -18.76 -3.78 -5.44
CA ARG A 285 -18.88 -2.35 -5.74
C ARG A 285 -19.48 -1.56 -4.58
N GLU A 286 -20.45 -2.10 -3.85
CA GLU A 286 -21.07 -1.42 -2.70
C GLU A 286 -20.08 -1.20 -1.56
N PHE A 287 -19.19 -2.17 -1.30
CA PHE A 287 -18.11 -2.02 -0.33
C PHE A 287 -17.14 -0.89 -0.72
N VAL A 288 -16.84 -0.75 -2.01
CA VAL A 288 -15.94 0.30 -2.50
C VAL A 288 -16.60 1.67 -2.49
N GLU A 289 -17.75 1.80 -3.13
CA GLU A 289 -18.42 3.10 -3.35
C GLU A 289 -19.12 3.62 -2.09
N LYS A 290 -19.75 2.74 -1.30
CA LYS A 290 -20.53 3.13 -0.11
C LYS A 290 -19.91 2.67 1.20
N GLY A 291 -19.11 1.60 1.15
CA GLY A 291 -18.41 1.05 2.30
C GLY A 291 -17.07 1.71 2.63
N ASN A 292 -16.80 2.88 2.02
CA ASN A 292 -15.65 3.71 2.33
C ASN A 292 -14.28 3.05 2.03
N LEU A 293 -14.25 2.13 1.06
CA LEU A 293 -13.01 1.51 0.57
C LEU A 293 -12.46 2.17 -0.70
N ALA A 294 -13.13 3.20 -1.24
CA ALA A 294 -12.62 3.94 -2.39
C ALA A 294 -11.25 4.57 -2.11
N GLY A 295 -10.30 4.41 -3.04
CA GLY A 295 -8.97 5.02 -3.02
C GLY A 295 -8.04 4.56 -1.89
N ILE A 296 -8.28 3.39 -1.26
CA ILE A 296 -7.43 2.89 -0.17
C ILE A 296 -6.16 2.17 -0.68
N PHE A 297 -6.15 1.77 -1.95
CA PHE A 297 -4.98 1.29 -2.67
C PHE A 297 -4.50 2.35 -3.68
N TYR A 298 -3.25 2.24 -4.13
CA TYR A 298 -2.62 3.19 -5.06
C TYR A 298 -2.72 2.70 -6.51
#